data_AF-X0WVN6-F1
#
_entry.id   AF-X0WVN6-F1
#
_cell.length_a   1.000
_cell.length_b   1.000
_cell.length_c   1.000
_cell.angle_alpha   90.00
_cell.angle_beta   90.00
_cell.angle_gamma   90.00
#
_symmetry.space_group_name_H-M   'P 1'
#
loop_
_entity.id
_entity.type
_entity.pdbx_description
1 polymer ?
#
loop_
_entity_poly.entity_id
_entity_poly.type
_entity_poly.pdbx_seq_one_letter_code
_entity_poly.pdbx_strand_id
1 'polypeptide(L)' 'MVKKPAFDNEKYLREQTKAILEKVKKFNNKLYLEFGGKIVFDYHASRVLPGFDSNVKMRLLKK' A
#
# COMPACT_ATOMS: atom_id res chain seq x y z
N MET A 1 -6.98 -18.06 -20.42
CA MET A 1 -7.10 -18.05 -18.95
C MET A 1 -6.40 -16.80 -18.42
N VAL A 2 -7.10 -15.90 -17.73
CA VAL A 2 -6.46 -14.70 -17.15
C VAL A 2 -5.63 -15.15 -15.95
N LYS A 3 -4.30 -15.00 -16.04
CA LYS A 3 -3.37 -15.34 -14.96
C LYS A 3 -3.66 -14.42 -13.77
N LYS A 4 -4.03 -14.98 -12.61
CA LYS A 4 -4.19 -14.21 -11.38
C LYS A 4 -2.84 -13.55 -11.04
N PRO A 5 -2.79 -12.24 -10.76
CA PRO A 5 -1.53 -11.58 -10.40
C PRO A 5 -1.02 -12.14 -9.06
N ALA A 6 0.30 -12.26 -8.92
CA ALA A 6 0.91 -12.75 -7.68
C ALA A 6 0.76 -11.75 -6.53
N PHE A 7 0.74 -10.46 -6.87
CA PHE A 7 0.45 -9.36 -5.96
C PHE A 7 -0.93 -8.75 -6.28
N ASP A 8 -1.81 -8.71 -5.27
CA ASP A 8 -3.15 -8.13 -5.37
C ASP A 8 -3.16 -6.73 -4.73
N ASN A 9 -3.24 -5.69 -5.57
CA ASN A 9 -3.26 -4.30 -5.11
C ASN A 9 -4.50 -3.98 -4.26
N GLU A 10 -5.66 -4.56 -4.57
CA GLU A 10 -6.89 -4.29 -3.82
C GLU A 10 -6.81 -4.92 -2.43
N LYS A 11 -6.26 -6.13 -2.34
CA LYS A 11 -5.98 -6.76 -1.05
C LYS A 11 -4.98 -5.94 -0.25
N TYR A 12 -3.86 -5.53 -0.86
CA TYR A 12 -2.87 -4.68 -0.21
C TYR A 12 -3.49 -3.39 0.33
N LEU A 13 -4.27 -2.66 -0.48
CA LEU A 13 -4.91 -1.42 -0.04
C LEU A 13 -5.85 -1.65 1.14
N ARG A 14 -6.68 -2.70 1.12
CA ARG A 14 -7.58 -3.01 2.24
C ARG A 14 -6.81 -3.35 3.52
N GLU A 15 -5.83 -4.24 3.43
CA GLU A 15 -5.07 -4.71 4.59
C GLU A 15 -4.19 -3.61 5.17
N GLN A 16 -3.52 -2.84 4.31
CA GLN A 16 -2.64 -1.76 4.74
C GLN A 16 -3.43 -0.59 5.37
N THR A 17 -4.55 -0.17 4.76
CA THR A 17 -5.43 0.85 5.39
C THR A 17 -5.94 0.37 6.74
N LYS A 18 -6.39 -0.89 6.84
CA LYS A 18 -6.83 -1.48 8.12
C LYS A 18 -5.71 -1.44 9.16
N ALA A 19 -4.50 -1.86 8.81
CA ALA A 19 -3.36 -1.86 9.72
C ALA A 19 -2.99 -0.44 10.22
N ILE A 20 -3.02 0.56 9.32
CA ILE A 20 -2.76 1.96 9.68
C ILE A 20 -3.83 2.47 10.64
N LEU A 21 -5.12 2.26 10.35
CA LEU A 21 -6.22 2.69 11.21
C LEU A 21 -6.21 2.00 12.58
N GLU A 22 -5.93 0.70 12.63
CA GLU A 22 -5.76 -0.02 13.89
C GLU A 22 -4.57 0.52 14.69
N LYS A 23 -3.50 0.97 14.03
CA LYS A 23 -2.39 1.65 14.70
C LYS A 23 -2.82 3.02 15.23
N VAL A 24 -3.51 3.84 14.44
CA VAL A 24 -4.02 5.16 14.83
C VAL A 24 -4.86 5.10 16.11
N LYS A 25 -5.76 4.12 16.22
CA LYS A 25 -6.60 3.90 17.41
C LYS A 25 -5.78 3.69 18.69
N LYS A 26 -4.57 3.15 18.59
CA LYS A 26 -3.66 2.94 19.73
C LYS A 26 -2.95 4.22 20.20
N PHE A 27 -2.99 5.30 19.42
CA PHE A 27 -2.29 6.56 19.70
C PHE A 27 -3.25 7.75 19.78
N ASN A 28 -4.32 7.64 20.58
CA ASN A 28 -5.31 8.70 20.78
C ASN A 28 -5.87 9.27 19.46
N ASN A 29 -6.11 8.39 18.49
CA ASN A 29 -6.58 8.73 17.15
C ASN A 29 -5.69 9.71 16.37
N LYS A 30 -4.40 9.82 16.73
CA LYS A 30 -3.42 10.65 16.01
C LYS A 30 -2.12 9.87 15.79
N LEU A 31 -1.74 9.72 14.53
CA LEU A 31 -0.50 9.04 14.15
C LEU A 31 0.27 9.93 13.19
N TYR A 32 1.52 10.25 13.56
CA TYR A 32 2.50 10.77 12.62
C TYR A 32 3.22 9.57 12.01
N LEU A 33 2.99 9.33 10.72
CA LEU A 33 3.55 8.21 9.99
C LEU A 33 4.54 8.73 8.94
N GLU A 34 5.79 8.29 9.04
CA GLU A 34 6.81 8.56 8.02
C GLU A 34 6.61 7.65 6.80
N PHE A 35 6.64 8.23 5.61
CA PHE A 35 6.61 7.50 4.34
C PHE A 35 8.00 7.47 3.71
N GLY A 36 8.77 6.42 4.04
CA GLY A 36 10.10 6.20 3.46
C GLY A 36 10.07 5.71 2.01
N GLY A 37 11.06 6.13 1.22
CA GLY A 37 11.28 5.66 -0.15
C GLY A 37 10.36 6.30 -1.21
N LYS A 38 10.19 5.60 -2.34
CA LYS A 38 9.38 6.09 -3.47
C LYS A 38 7.89 5.87 -3.21
N ILE A 39 7.12 6.96 -3.21
CA ILE A 39 5.65 6.93 -3.09
C ILE A 39 4.99 6.75 -4.46
N VAL A 40 5.56 7.35 -5.50
CA VAL A 40 5.13 7.24 -6.88
C VAL A 40 6.23 6.61 -7.72
N PHE A 41 5.85 5.96 -8.81
CA PHE A 41 6.78 5.34 -9.76
C PHE A 41 7.78 4.37 -9.10
N ASP A 42 7.31 3.57 -8.15
CA ASP A 42 8.11 2.51 -7.53
C ASP A 42 8.24 1.29 -8.46
N TYR A 43 8.94 1.50 -9.57
CA TYR A 43 9.19 0.48 -10.59
C TYR A 43 10.09 -0.65 -10.09
N HIS A 44 10.84 -0.43 -9.00
CA HIS A 44 11.59 -1.52 -8.38
C HIS A 44 10.60 -2.53 -7.78
N ALA A 45 9.66 -2.06 -6.94
CA ALA A 45 8.63 -2.91 -6.36
C ALA A 45 7.77 -3.60 -7.44
N SER A 46 7.39 -2.90 -8.52
CA SER A 46 6.64 -3.51 -9.63
C SER A 46 7.36 -4.67 -10.33
N ARG A 47 8.69 -4.61 -10.45
CA ARG A 47 9.47 -5.72 -11.02
C ARG A 47 9.64 -6.87 -10.04
N VAL A 48 9.83 -6.57 -8.76
CA VAL A 48 10.07 -7.55 -7.70
C VAL A 48 8.78 -8.28 -7.31
N LEU A 49 7.63 -7.60 -7.36
CA LEU A 49 6.32 -8.11 -6.97
C LEU A 49 5.38 -8.14 -8.19
N PRO A 50 5.26 -9.29 -8.89
CA PRO A 50 4.45 -9.36 -10.11
C PRO A 50 2.98 -9.03 -9.85
N GLY A 51 2.54 -7.88 -10.37
CA GLY A 51 1.21 -7.32 -10.14
C GLY A 51 1.18 -6.07 -9.27
N PHE A 52 2.29 -5.67 -8.63
CA PHE A 52 2.36 -4.44 -7.85
C PHE A 52 2.32 -3.21 -8.76
N ASP A 53 1.31 -2.35 -8.55
CA ASP A 53 1.17 -1.07 -9.23
C ASP A 53 2.17 -0.06 -8.63
N SER A 54 3.04 0.50 -9.48
CA SER A 54 4.09 1.44 -9.08
C SER A 54 3.58 2.69 -8.36
N ASN A 55 2.28 2.98 -8.45
CA ASN A 55 1.61 4.11 -7.81
C ASN A 55 0.63 3.69 -6.69
N VAL A 56 0.62 2.40 -6.29
CA VAL A 56 -0.35 1.88 -5.31
C VAL A 56 -0.24 2.58 -3.94
N LYS A 57 0.96 3.07 -3.57
CA LYS A 57 1.15 3.84 -2.33
C LYS A 57 0.46 5.20 -2.38
N MET A 58 0.34 5.83 -3.54
CA MET A 58 -0.46 7.06 -3.70
C MET A 58 -1.95 6.74 -3.47
N ARG A 59 -2.43 5.62 -4.03
CA ARG A 59 -3.81 5.16 -3.83
C ARG A 59 -4.12 4.87 -2.36
N LEU A 60 -3.14 4.40 -1.60
CA LEU A 60 -3.24 4.20 -0.14
C LEU A 60 -3.47 5.53 0.60
N LEU A 61 -2.79 6.61 0.19
CA LEU A 61 -2.88 7.94 0.81
C LEU A 61 -4.15 8.72 0.46
N LYS A 62 -4.78 8.42 -0.69
CA LYS A 62 -5.99 9.09 -1.15
C LYS A 62 -7.27 8.61 -0.41
N LYS A 63 -7.22 7.45 0.23
CA LYS A 63 -8.36 6.89 0.99
C LYS A 63 -8.55 7.60 2.33
#